data_AF-A0A5A7NJC3-F1
#
_entry.id   AF-A0A5A7NJC3-F1
#
_cell.length_a   1.000
_cell.length_b   1.000
_cell.length_c   1.000
_cell.angle_alpha   90.00
_cell.angle_beta   90.00
_cell.angle_gamma   90.00
#
_symmetry.space_group_name_H-M   'P 1'
#
loop_
_entity.id
_entity.type
_entity.pdbx_description
1 polymer ?
#
loop_
_entity_poly.entity_id
_entity_poly.type
_entity_poly.pdbx_seq_one_letter_code
_entity_poly.pdbx_strand_id
1 'polypeptide(L)' 'MAQLASRGVVGDFRPPDVMRFGFSALYCRYVDVWDAAHALALEIGKSEDGLSDDQPQPSPPHPAP' A
#
# COMPACT_ATOMS: atom_id res chain seq x y z
N MET A 1 -0.97 8.47 8.34
CA MET A 1 -1.90 8.86 7.25
C MET A 1 -1.41 10.00 6.38
N ALA A 2 -0.99 11.15 6.94
CA ALA A 2 -0.52 12.29 6.14
C ALA A 2 0.59 11.91 5.12
N GLN A 3 1.44 10.95 5.47
CA GLN A 3 2.56 10.46 4.65
C GLN A 3 2.16 9.45 3.56
N LEU A 4 0.99 8.81 3.69
CA LEU A 4 0.41 7.93 2.67
C LEU A 4 -0.45 8.74 1.68
N ALA A 5 -1.20 9.73 2.17
CA ALA A 5 -1.97 10.64 1.34
C ALA A 5 -1.07 11.45 0.38
N SER A 6 0.15 11.83 0.80
CA SER A 6 1.11 12.51 -0.08
C SER A 6 1.65 11.62 -1.21
N ARG A 7 1.54 10.28 -1.07
CA ARG A 7 1.86 9.29 -2.11
C ARG A 7 0.65 8.89 -2.95
N GLY A 8 -0.48 9.59 -2.80
CA GLY A 8 -1.73 9.30 -3.52
C GLY A 8 -2.55 8.16 -2.94
N VAL A 9 -2.15 7.59 -1.79
CA VAL A 9 -2.89 6.51 -1.12
C VAL A 9 -3.94 7.14 -0.20
N VAL A 10 -5.20 7.06 -0.63
CA VAL A 10 -6.35 7.56 0.15
C VAL A 10 -6.90 6.43 1.01
N GLY A 11 -6.92 6.64 2.32
CA GLY A 11 -7.48 5.72 3.30
C GLY A 11 -8.03 6.46 4.51
N ASP A 12 -8.77 5.76 5.36
CA ASP A 12 -9.35 6.27 6.60
C ASP A 12 -8.60 5.68 7.80
N PHE A 13 -8.34 6.50 8.82
CA PHE A 13 -7.74 6.03 10.08
C PHE A 13 -8.75 6.18 11.21
N ARG A 14 -9.12 5.04 11.79
CA ARG A 14 -10.01 4.94 12.93
C ARG A 14 -9.19 4.55 14.17
N PRO A 15 -9.20 5.38 15.22
CA PRO A 15 -8.56 5.04 16.48
C PRO A 15 -9.11 3.74 17.10
N PRO A 16 -8.30 3.01 17.88
CA PRO A 16 -6.94 3.36 18.30
C PRO A 16 -5.82 2.97 17.30
N ASP A 17 -6.09 2.11 16.32
CA ASP A 17 -5.05 1.43 15.53
C ASP A 17 -5.52 0.90 14.16
N VAL A 18 -6.74 1.25 13.71
CA VAL A 18 -7.31 0.67 12.49
C VAL A 18 -7.14 1.61 11.31
N MET A 19 -6.51 1.12 10.25
CA MET A 19 -6.41 1.82 8.96
C MET A 19 -7.20 1.06 7.90
N ARG A 20 -8.05 1.77 7.15
CA ARG A 20 -8.91 1.20 6.11
C ARG A 20 -8.53 1.75 4.74
N PHE A 21 -8.44 0.83 3.78
CA PHE A 21 -8.21 1.13 2.38
C PHE A 21 -9.42 0.70 1.56
N GLY A 22 -10.02 1.63 0.82
CA GLY A 22 -11.15 1.35 -0.06
C GLY A 22 -10.67 1.03 -1.47
N PHE A 23 -10.63 -0.24 -1.84
CA PHE A 23 -10.33 -0.66 -3.21
C PHE A 23 -11.62 -0.80 -4.00
N SER A 24 -11.86 0.12 -4.93
CA SER A 24 -12.99 -0.02 -5.86
C SER A 24 -12.53 -0.73 -7.12
N ALA A 25 -13.05 -1.94 -7.32
CA ALA A 25 -12.70 -2.78 -8.47
C ALA A 25 -13.03 -2.12 -9.83
N LEU A 26 -13.88 -1.09 -9.88
CA LEU A 26 -14.25 -0.41 -11.12
C LEU A 26 -13.14 0.52 -11.65
N TYR A 27 -12.24 1.01 -10.79
CA TYR A 27 -11.24 2.00 -11.17
C TYR A 27 -9.86 1.80 -10.52
N CYS A 28 -9.73 0.87 -9.57
CA CYS A 28 -8.42 0.46 -9.06
C CYS A 28 -7.82 -0.59 -9.98
N ARG A 29 -6.60 -0.34 -10.47
CA ARG A 29 -5.79 -1.35 -11.15
C ARG A 29 -4.98 -2.11 -10.11
N TYR A 30 -4.55 -3.31 -10.46
CA TYR A 30 -3.67 -4.12 -9.60
C TYR A 30 -2.39 -3.37 -9.20
N VAL A 31 -1.82 -2.58 -10.10
CA VAL A 31 -0.62 -1.75 -9.83
C VAL A 31 -0.88 -0.72 -8.75
N ASP A 32 -2.07 -0.12 -8.70
CA ASP A 32 -2.39 0.92 -7.72
C ASP A 32 -2.49 0.32 -6.30
N VAL A 33 -2.96 -0.93 -6.19
CA VAL A 33 -2.98 -1.69 -4.92
C VAL A 33 -1.57 -2.06 -4.49
N TRP A 34 -0.74 -2.49 -5.42
CA TRP A 34 0.65 -2.83 -5.15
C TRP A 34 1.46 -1.61 -4.66
N ASP A 35 1.34 -0.49 -5.36
CA ASP A 35 2.02 0.76 -4.98
C ASP A 35 1.57 1.23 -3.59
N ALA A 36 0.27 1.09 -3.28
CA ALA A 36 -0.25 1.40 -1.95
C ALA A 36 0.32 0.48 -0.85
N ALA A 37 0.39 -0.83 -1.10
CA ALA A 37 0.96 -1.81 -0.18
C ALA A 37 2.46 -1.59 0.04
N HIS A 38 3.21 -1.31 -1.02
CA HIS A 38 4.64 -1.01 -0.93
C HIS A 38 4.90 0.30 -0.17
N ALA A 39 4.11 1.34 -0.43
CA ALA A 39 4.19 2.59 0.32
C ALA A 39 3.88 2.40 1.81
N LEU A 40 2.94 1.52 2.15
CA LEU A 40 2.62 1.13 3.52
C LEU A 40 3.77 0.36 4.18
N ALA A 41 4.32 -0.66 3.51
CA ALA A 41 5.45 -1.45 4.00
C ALA A 41 6.68 -0.57 4.28
N LEU A 42 6.98 0.40 3.40
CA LEU A 42 8.06 1.36 3.61
C LEU A 42 7.83 2.28 4.82
N GLU A 43 6.60 2.61 5.16
CA GLU A 43 6.30 3.49 6.30
C GLU A 43 6.25 2.71 7.62
N ILE A 44 5.70 1.50 7.61
CA ILE A 44 5.74 0.58 8.74
C ILE A 44 7.18 0.14 9.02
N GLY A 45 7.97 -0.20 7.99
CA GLY A 45 9.38 -0.59 8.14
C GLY A 45 10.29 0.50 8.69
N LYS A 46 9.93 1.79 8.57
CA LYS A 46 10.62 2.87 9.30
C LYS A 46 10.32 2.87 10.80
N SER A 47 9.17 2.30 11.17
CA SER A 47 8.65 2.25 12.53
C SER A 47 9.07 0.95 13.24
N GLU A 48 9.33 -0.12 12.48
CA GLU A 48 9.60 -1.47 12.98
C GLU A 48 10.86 -2.04 12.30
N ASP A 49 12.00 -1.90 12.97
CA ASP A 49 13.32 -2.48 12.62
C ASP A 49 13.33 -4.04 12.76
N GLY A 50 12.23 -4.74 12.42
CA GLY A 50 12.03 -6.12 12.87
C GLY A 50 11.03 -7.00 12.12
N LEU A 51 10.68 -6.74 10.85
CA LEU A 51 9.87 -7.69 10.08
C LEU A 51 10.55 -8.06 8.76
N SER A 52 11.31 -9.16 8.77
CA SER A 52 11.74 -9.85 7.56
C SER A 52 10.53 -10.54 6.93
N ASP A 53 9.93 -9.94 5.91
CA ASP A 53 8.93 -10.62 5.10
C ASP A 53 9.57 -11.06 3.77
N ASP A 54 9.79 -12.35 3.67
CA ASP A 54 10.15 -13.09 2.46
C ASP A 54 8.95 -13.05 1.50
N GLN A 55 8.74 -11.91 0.83
CA GLN A 55 7.72 -11.81 -0.22
C GLN A 55 8.35 -12.06 -1.60
N PRO A 56 7.83 -13.01 -2.38
CA PRO A 56 8.28 -13.22 -3.74
C PRO A 56 7.91 -11.99 -4.57
N GLN A 57 8.92 -11.32 -5.14
CA GLN A 57 8.77 -10.21 -6.07
C GLN A 57 7.93 -10.69 -7.28
N PRO A 58 6.71 -10.19 -7.53
CA PRO A 58 5.99 -10.56 -8.74
C PRO A 58 6.59 -9.82 -9.95
N SER A 59 6.62 -10.56 -11.07
CA SER A 59 7.17 -10.19 -12.37
C SER A 59 6.80 -8.79 -12.87
N PRO A 60 7.64 -8.18 -13.75
CA PRO A 60 7.45 -6.82 -14.26
C PRO A 60 6.09 -6.62 -14.94
N PRO A 61 5.61 -5.36 -15.02
CA PRO A 61 4.24 -5.03 -15.40
C PRO A 61 3.86 -5.62 -16.77
N HIS A 62 2.70 -6.27 -16.82
CA HIS A 62 2.02 -6.52 -18.09
C HIS A 62 1.59 -5.16 -18.67
N PRO A 63 1.93 -4.84 -19.93
CA PRO A 63 1.49 -3.59 -20.53
C PRO A 63 -0.04 -3.55 -20.52
N ALA A 64 -0.59 -2.43 -20.04
CA ALA A 64 -2.01 -2.14 -20.26
C ALA A 64 -2.28 -2.09 -21.78
N PRO A 65 -3.46 -2.51 -22.25
CA PRO A 65 -3.88 -2.26 -23.63
C PRO A 65 -3.97 -0.75 -23.93
#